data_AF-A0A7X8VI56-F1
#
_entry.id   AF-A0A7X8VI56-F1
#
_cell.length_a   1.000
_cell.length_b   1.000
_cell.length_c   1.000
_cell.angle_alpha   90.00
_cell.angle_beta   90.00
_cell.angle_gamma   90.00
#
_symmetry.space_group_name_H-M   'P 1'
#
loop_
_entity.id
_entity.type
_entity.pdbx_description
1 polymer ?
#
loop_
_entity_poly.entity_id
_entity_poly.type
_entity_poly.pdbx_seq_one_letter_code
_entity_poly.pdbx_strand_id
1 'polypeptide(L)'
;MPKNRIHKLGDGRYSYSFIIDGHRHHAKSRKGETLADFRRRVDRMEAAAGTSNSRLTLNEAFTLWQEKYQQAACSASDKRVTDYAYNRFVRAPLGGRAISEITRQDIHRLLNQLIRKGYSRSTVGKVRAAVSRTYSWAINVLGAKAENPCLGLRLKFPRQNKKAESRYITPEEMEKFREAAKNSKYYPYFELLRLTGLRPSEGLGLQWQDITPEGLRIQRAYTADGEGALKTPNAYRTIPITPKLQDVLDSIPVTDKWLFPAESGEPSYNAVRCALERIDGPKIRLYDFRHTFASTVAPHLPPKSLQTLMGHGDINVTLNYYVEITPADYDKAQEILADVL
;
A
#
# COMPACT_ATOMS: atom_id res chain seq x y z
N MET A 1 29.42 -13.62 -2.69
CA MET A 1 30.30 -12.78 -3.53
C MET A 1 31.35 -13.68 -4.19
N PRO A 2 31.71 -13.47 -5.47
CA PRO A 2 32.86 -14.16 -6.06
C PRO A 2 34.13 -13.74 -5.29
N LYS A 3 34.91 -14.72 -4.81
CA LYS A 3 36.17 -14.46 -4.09
C LYS A 3 37.12 -13.68 -5.00
N ASN A 4 37.76 -12.63 -4.48
CA ASN A 4 38.83 -11.94 -5.21
C ASN A 4 39.94 -12.94 -5.57
N ARG A 5 40.65 -12.72 -6.68
CA ARG A 5 41.70 -13.64 -7.15
C ARG A 5 43.00 -13.36 -6.37
N ILE A 6 43.68 -14.40 -5.90
CA ILE A 6 45.03 -14.28 -5.34
C ILE A 6 46.03 -14.14 -6.50
N HIS A 7 46.90 -13.14 -6.43
CA HIS A 7 47.92 -12.86 -7.44
C HIS A 7 49.31 -13.28 -6.93
N LYS A 8 50.13 -13.89 -7.79
CA LYS A 8 51.55 -14.17 -7.50
C LYS A 8 52.41 -13.00 -7.97
N LEU A 9 53.32 -12.52 -7.13
CA LEU A 9 54.22 -11.41 -7.38
C LEU A 9 55.56 -11.91 -7.95
N GLY A 10 56.33 -11.00 -8.56
CA GLY A 10 57.63 -11.32 -9.17
C GLY A 10 58.70 -11.82 -8.19
N ASP A 11 58.53 -11.54 -6.90
CA ASP A 11 59.40 -12.02 -5.82
C ASP A 11 58.96 -13.37 -5.23
N GLY A 12 58.00 -14.04 -5.87
CA GLY A 12 57.48 -15.34 -5.46
C GLY A 12 56.41 -15.31 -4.34
N ARG A 13 56.10 -14.14 -3.78
CA ARG A 13 55.03 -13.97 -2.77
C ARG A 13 53.65 -13.85 -3.40
N TYR A 14 52.61 -13.96 -2.58
CA TYR A 14 51.21 -13.81 -2.99
C TYR A 14 50.60 -12.50 -2.47
N SER A 15 49.66 -11.95 -3.22
CA SER A 15 48.92 -10.73 -2.92
C SER A 15 47.42 -10.98 -3.02
N TYR A 16 46.66 -10.40 -2.10
CA TYR A 16 45.21 -10.43 -2.07
C TYR A 16 44.66 -9.07 -1.65
N SER A 17 43.65 -8.59 -2.35
CA SER A 17 42.92 -7.37 -1.98
C SER A 17 41.51 -7.73 -1.52
N PHE A 18 41.02 -7.02 -0.51
CA PHE A 18 39.67 -7.17 0.03
C PHE A 18 39.13 -5.82 0.48
N ILE A 19 37.81 -5.72 0.65
CA ILE A 19 37.14 -4.49 1.07
C ILE A 19 36.63 -4.68 2.49
N ILE A 20 36.93 -3.73 3.36
CA ILE A 20 36.41 -3.63 4.74
C ILE A 20 35.85 -2.22 4.87
N ASP A 21 34.59 -2.09 5.31
CA ASP A 21 33.94 -0.79 5.53
C ASP A 21 34.04 0.20 4.35
N GLY A 22 34.00 -0.32 3.11
CA GLY A 22 34.12 0.48 1.88
C GLY A 22 35.55 0.87 1.51
N HIS A 23 36.55 0.56 2.32
CA HIS A 23 37.96 0.80 2.07
C HIS A 23 38.68 -0.45 1.56
N ARG A 24 39.61 -0.29 0.61
CA ARG A 24 40.38 -1.40 0.04
C ARG A 24 41.61 -1.68 0.91
N HIS A 25 41.73 -2.90 1.40
CA HIS A 25 42.86 -3.42 2.14
C HIS A 25 43.65 -4.43 1.30
N HIS A 26 44.94 -4.55 1.60
CA HIS A 26 45.86 -5.44 0.89
C HIS A 26 46.58 -6.37 1.88
N ALA A 27 46.56 -7.67 1.60
CA ALA A 27 47.36 -8.66 2.30
C ALA A 27 48.45 -9.20 1.37
N LYS A 28 49.67 -9.35 1.91
CA LYS A 28 50.79 -10.01 1.24
C LYS A 28 51.21 -11.26 2.02
N SER A 29 51.68 -12.29 1.31
CA SER A 29 52.21 -13.50 1.94
C SER A 29 53.56 -13.22 2.61
N ARG A 30 53.85 -13.98 3.66
CA ARG A 30 55.17 -13.99 4.30
C ARG A 30 56.17 -14.72 3.41
N LYS A 31 57.47 -14.49 3.62
CA LYS A 31 58.54 -15.19 2.89
C LYS A 31 58.45 -16.70 3.21
N GLY A 32 58.35 -17.53 2.17
CA GLY A 32 58.20 -18.99 2.31
C GLY A 32 56.79 -19.49 2.68
N GLU A 33 55.79 -18.61 2.81
CA GLU A 33 54.40 -19.03 3.08
C GLU A 33 53.77 -19.69 1.85
N THR A 34 53.21 -20.88 2.02
CA THR A 34 52.54 -21.60 0.92
C THR A 34 51.25 -20.88 0.51
N LEU A 35 50.79 -21.12 -0.73
CA LEU A 35 49.52 -20.57 -1.20
C LEU A 35 48.33 -21.00 -0.32
N ALA A 36 48.34 -22.24 0.17
CA ALA A 36 47.28 -22.78 1.02
C ALA A 36 47.25 -22.08 2.40
N ASP A 37 48.41 -21.84 3.00
CA ASP A 37 48.52 -21.13 4.28
C ASP A 37 48.12 -19.66 4.15
N PHE A 38 48.58 -19.01 3.09
CA PHE A 38 48.20 -17.64 2.78
C PHE A 38 46.68 -17.52 2.60
N ARG A 39 46.06 -18.47 1.89
CA ARG A 39 44.60 -18.50 1.67
C ARG A 39 43.84 -18.67 2.99
N ARG A 40 44.27 -19.58 3.87
CA ARG A 40 43.67 -19.75 5.21
C ARG A 40 43.83 -18.50 6.09
N ARG A 41 44.94 -17.78 5.96
CA ARG A 41 45.16 -16.53 6.71
C ARG A 41 44.28 -15.40 6.20
N VAL A 42 44.17 -15.25 4.88
CA VAL A 42 43.26 -14.29 4.24
C VAL A 42 41.80 -14.60 4.57
N ASP A 43 41.35 -15.85 4.47
CA ASP A 43 39.97 -16.23 4.85
C ASP A 43 39.70 -15.90 6.34
N ARG A 44 40.69 -16.08 7.24
CA ARG A 44 40.59 -15.65 8.64
C ARG A 44 40.58 -14.13 8.80
N MET A 45 41.33 -13.39 8.00
CA MET A 45 41.36 -11.92 8.01
C MET A 45 40.05 -11.33 7.47
N GLU A 46 39.48 -11.89 6.41
CA GLU A 46 38.14 -11.52 5.92
C GLU A 46 37.06 -11.90 6.93
N ALA A 47 37.15 -13.07 7.56
CA ALA A 47 36.24 -13.46 8.62
C ALA A 47 36.35 -12.52 9.83
N ALA A 48 37.57 -12.20 10.30
CA ALA A 48 37.82 -11.30 11.42
C ALA A 48 37.45 -9.84 11.10
N ALA A 49 37.68 -9.37 9.88
CA ALA A 49 37.25 -8.05 9.43
C ALA A 49 35.73 -7.97 9.25
N GLY A 50 35.09 -9.03 8.75
CA GLY A 50 33.65 -9.21 8.78
C GLY A 50 33.07 -9.43 10.19
N THR A 51 33.91 -9.46 11.24
CA THR A 51 33.50 -9.53 12.64
C THR A 51 33.38 -8.13 13.28
N SER A 52 33.71 -7.04 12.56
CA SER A 52 33.42 -5.66 12.99
C SER A 52 31.97 -5.23 12.71
N ASN A 53 31.03 -6.18 12.61
CA ASN A 53 29.59 -5.91 12.64
C ASN A 53 29.07 -6.13 14.06
N SER A 54 29.63 -5.40 15.03
CA SER A 54 29.18 -5.44 16.41
C SER A 54 27.76 -4.89 16.49
N ARG A 55 26.78 -5.81 16.47
CA ARG A 55 25.35 -5.63 16.73
C ARG A 55 24.64 -4.59 15.85
N LEU A 56 24.51 -4.85 14.54
CA LEU A 56 23.47 -4.17 13.75
C LEU A 56 22.11 -4.35 14.44
N THR A 57 21.60 -3.27 15.01
CA THR A 57 20.32 -3.26 15.71
C THR A 57 19.17 -3.21 14.72
N LEU A 58 17.97 -3.56 15.19
CA LEU A 58 16.79 -3.47 14.34
C LEU A 58 16.46 -2.02 13.95
N ASN A 59 16.77 -1.03 14.81
CA ASN A 59 16.62 0.40 14.51
C ASN A 59 17.57 0.83 13.40
N GLU A 60 18.85 0.50 13.52
CA GLU A 60 19.85 0.82 12.49
C GLU A 60 19.52 0.13 11.16
N ALA A 61 19.15 -1.14 11.20
CA ALA A 61 18.74 -1.87 10.01
C ALA A 61 17.50 -1.23 9.36
N PHE A 62 16.54 -0.74 10.15
CA PHE A 62 15.36 -0.06 9.64
C PHE A 62 15.74 1.27 8.99
N THR A 63 16.52 2.12 9.66
CA THR A 63 16.98 3.41 9.12
C THR A 63 17.74 3.22 7.81
N LEU A 64 18.70 2.30 7.76
CA LEU A 64 19.45 2.00 6.53
C LEU A 64 18.54 1.50 5.41
N TRP A 65 17.56 0.64 5.74
CA TRP A 65 16.57 0.18 4.76
C TRP A 65 15.71 1.32 4.22
N GLN A 66 15.30 2.25 5.08
CA GLN A 66 14.53 3.43 4.68
C GLN A 66 15.32 4.27 3.67
N GLU A 67 16.55 4.64 4.03
CA GLU A 67 17.43 5.49 3.22
C GLU A 67 17.80 4.85 1.88
N LYS A 68 18.16 3.57 1.88
CA LYS A 68 18.76 2.91 0.70
C LYS A 68 17.76 2.24 -0.22
N TYR A 69 16.58 1.87 0.28
CA TYR A 69 15.62 1.07 -0.50
C TYR A 69 14.22 1.67 -0.51
N GLN A 70 13.68 1.98 0.66
CA GLN A 70 12.31 2.47 0.76
C GLN A 70 12.14 3.80 0.00
N GLN A 71 13.15 4.68 0.06
CA GLN A 71 13.15 5.96 -0.66
C GLN A 71 13.01 5.81 -2.19
N ALA A 72 13.69 4.83 -2.79
CA ALA A 72 13.71 4.63 -4.24
C ALA A 72 12.58 3.72 -4.76
N ALA A 73 12.18 2.71 -3.97
CA ALA A 73 11.33 1.63 -4.46
C ALA A 73 9.86 1.69 -4.00
N CYS A 74 9.51 2.60 -3.08
CA CYS A 74 8.19 2.60 -2.44
C CYS A 74 7.45 3.93 -2.63
N SER A 75 6.12 3.85 -2.78
CA SER A 75 5.26 5.04 -2.81
C SER A 75 5.31 5.83 -1.50
N ALA A 76 5.04 7.14 -1.56
CA ALA A 76 4.98 8.00 -0.37
C ALA A 76 3.99 7.50 0.70
N SER A 77 2.85 6.94 0.27
CA SER A 77 1.87 6.32 1.16
C SER A 77 2.41 5.07 1.85
N ASP A 78 3.10 4.18 1.13
CA ASP A 78 3.71 2.98 1.72
C ASP A 78 4.80 3.33 2.74
N LYS A 79 5.59 4.38 2.46
CA LYS A 79 6.56 4.96 3.40
C LYS A 79 5.87 5.38 4.69
N ARG A 80 4.90 6.30 4.60
CA ARG A 80 4.15 6.79 5.79
C ARG A 80 3.55 5.66 6.62
N VAL A 81 2.92 4.68 5.97
CA VAL A 81 2.28 3.55 6.66
C VAL A 81 3.30 2.68 7.38
N THR A 82 4.41 2.35 6.70
CA THR A 82 5.47 1.51 7.26
C THR A 82 6.18 2.21 8.41
N ASP A 83 6.50 3.48 8.23
CA ASP A 83 7.20 4.30 9.22
C ASP A 83 6.35 4.50 10.46
N TYR A 84 5.06 4.80 10.30
CA TYR A 84 4.13 4.88 11.41
C TYR A 84 4.06 3.54 12.17
N ALA A 85 3.90 2.43 11.44
CA ALA A 85 3.81 1.11 12.05
C ALA A 85 5.09 0.74 12.83
N TYR A 86 6.26 1.02 12.27
CA TYR A 86 7.53 0.74 12.92
C TYR A 86 7.78 1.65 14.12
N ASN A 87 7.68 2.98 13.93
CA ASN A 87 7.97 3.94 14.98
C ASN A 87 7.01 3.82 16.17
N ARG A 88 5.72 3.55 15.89
CA ARG A 88 4.71 3.42 16.94
C ARG A 88 4.82 2.12 17.73
N PHE A 89 5.14 1.00 17.07
CA PHE A 89 4.97 -0.33 17.66
C PHE A 89 6.27 -1.14 17.82
N VAL A 90 7.34 -0.83 17.09
CA VAL A 90 8.55 -1.67 17.03
C VAL A 90 9.78 -0.96 17.63
N ARG A 91 9.95 0.32 17.31
CA ARG A 91 11.17 1.10 17.63
C ARG A 91 11.59 1.01 19.10
N ALA A 92 10.67 1.25 20.01
CA ALA A 92 10.94 1.20 21.45
C ALA A 92 11.08 -0.25 22.00
N PRO A 93 10.14 -1.19 21.77
CA PRO A 93 10.20 -2.49 22.42
C PRO A 93 11.27 -3.45 21.87
N LEU A 94 11.65 -3.33 20.60
CA LEU A 94 12.59 -4.26 19.95
C LEU A 94 13.73 -3.57 19.19
N GLY A 95 13.57 -2.30 18.83
CA GLY A 95 14.47 -1.61 17.93
C GLY A 95 15.94 -1.57 18.38
N GLY A 96 16.20 -1.43 19.68
CA GLY A 96 17.57 -1.39 20.22
C GLY A 96 18.29 -2.74 20.30
N ARG A 97 17.60 -3.86 20.02
CA ARG A 97 18.21 -5.20 20.06
C ARG A 97 18.90 -5.52 18.73
N ALA A 98 19.97 -6.31 18.80
CA ALA A 98 20.63 -6.79 17.59
C ALA A 98 19.68 -7.67 16.76
N ILE A 99 19.72 -7.55 15.43
CA ILE A 99 18.80 -8.32 14.58
C ILE A 99 19.00 -9.84 14.72
N SER A 100 20.21 -10.28 15.09
CA SER A 100 20.55 -11.68 15.37
C SER A 100 20.01 -12.20 16.71
N GLU A 101 19.63 -11.31 17.63
CA GLU A 101 19.15 -11.65 18.98
C GLU A 101 17.62 -11.65 19.10
N ILE A 102 16.91 -11.10 18.11
CA ILE A 102 15.44 -11.03 18.13
C ILE A 102 14.87 -12.34 17.60
N THR A 103 14.10 -13.01 18.44
CA THR A 103 13.53 -14.31 18.12
C THR A 103 12.14 -14.20 17.49
N ARG A 104 11.68 -15.29 16.87
CA ARG A 104 10.29 -15.45 16.45
C ARG A 104 9.30 -15.25 17.62
N GLN A 105 9.67 -15.70 18.83
CA GLN A 105 8.84 -15.55 20.02
C GLN A 105 8.67 -14.08 20.43
N ASP A 106 9.71 -13.25 20.28
CA ASP A 106 9.66 -11.82 20.57
C ASP A 106 8.67 -11.10 19.65
N ILE A 107 8.74 -11.36 18.34
CA ILE A 107 7.79 -10.82 17.37
C ILE A 107 6.38 -11.31 17.65
N HIS A 108 6.21 -12.61 17.92
CA HIS A 108 4.91 -13.18 18.27
C HIS A 108 4.31 -12.53 19.52
N ARG A 109 5.12 -12.24 20.56
CA ARG A 109 4.71 -11.56 21.78
C ARG A 109 4.24 -10.14 21.48
N LEU A 110 5.01 -9.37 20.71
CA LEU A 110 4.65 -8.02 20.29
C LEU A 110 3.31 -8.00 19.53
N LEU A 111 3.19 -8.83 18.49
CA LEU A 111 2.00 -8.84 17.64
C LEU A 111 0.75 -9.31 18.41
N ASN A 112 0.86 -10.29 19.30
CA ASN A 112 -0.27 -10.68 20.16
C ASN A 112 -0.65 -9.61 21.18
N GLN A 113 0.31 -8.83 21.69
CA GLN A 113 -0.01 -7.69 22.54
C GLN A 113 -0.88 -6.67 21.78
N LEU A 114 -0.59 -6.43 20.50
CA LEU A 114 -1.43 -5.56 19.67
C LEU A 114 -2.84 -6.14 19.46
N ILE A 115 -2.94 -7.46 19.23
CA ILE A 115 -4.23 -8.14 19.11
C ILE A 115 -5.04 -7.98 20.41
N ARG A 116 -4.42 -8.19 21.57
CA ARG A 116 -5.07 -8.02 22.89
C ARG A 116 -5.49 -6.58 23.16
N LYS A 117 -4.76 -5.60 22.62
CA LYS A 117 -5.13 -4.17 22.65
C LYS A 117 -6.25 -3.82 21.66
N GLY A 118 -6.80 -4.78 20.93
CA GLY A 118 -7.90 -4.58 19.99
C GLY A 118 -7.50 -4.06 18.62
N TYR A 119 -6.20 -4.05 18.27
CA TYR A 119 -5.79 -3.62 16.94
C TYR A 119 -6.25 -4.61 15.85
N SER A 120 -6.71 -4.06 14.73
CA SER A 120 -7.21 -4.85 13.59
C SER A 120 -6.13 -5.75 12.98
N ARG A 121 -6.56 -6.82 12.29
CA ARG A 121 -5.68 -7.70 11.50
C ARG A 121 -4.83 -6.91 10.51
N SER A 122 -5.40 -5.89 9.87
CA SER A 122 -4.69 -5.01 8.94
C SER A 122 -3.56 -4.26 9.64
N THR A 123 -3.84 -3.66 10.80
CA THR A 123 -2.83 -2.93 11.59
C THR A 123 -1.70 -3.85 12.03
N VAL A 124 -2.02 -5.02 12.61
CA VAL A 124 -1.02 -6.02 13.03
C VAL A 124 -0.21 -6.53 11.83
N GLY A 125 -0.85 -6.73 10.68
CA GLY A 125 -0.21 -7.10 9.42
C GLY A 125 0.81 -6.05 8.95
N LYS A 126 0.48 -4.75 9.03
CA LYS A 126 1.40 -3.65 8.68
C LYS A 126 2.63 -3.62 9.59
N VAL A 127 2.44 -3.82 10.90
CA VAL A 127 3.57 -3.92 11.86
C VAL A 127 4.47 -5.10 11.53
N ARG A 128 3.89 -6.28 11.28
CA ARG A 128 4.64 -7.46 10.84
C ARG A 128 5.39 -7.20 9.53
N ALA A 129 4.75 -6.56 8.56
CA ALA A 129 5.34 -6.26 7.27
C ALA A 129 6.53 -5.31 7.39
N ALA A 130 6.43 -4.27 8.23
CA ALA A 130 7.54 -3.35 8.50
C ALA A 130 8.79 -4.11 8.99
N VAL A 131 8.64 -4.94 10.03
CA VAL A 131 9.74 -5.76 10.56
C VAL A 131 10.26 -6.73 9.50
N SER A 132 9.36 -7.47 8.84
CA SER A 132 9.74 -8.50 7.88
C SER A 132 10.51 -7.94 6.69
N ARG A 133 10.12 -6.77 6.16
CA ARG A 133 10.80 -6.13 5.02
C ARG A 133 12.20 -5.68 5.41
N THR A 134 12.37 -5.13 6.61
CA THR A 134 13.68 -4.75 7.14
C THR A 134 14.61 -5.95 7.29
N TYR A 135 14.12 -7.06 7.87
CA TYR A 135 14.90 -8.29 7.98
C TYR A 135 15.30 -8.84 6.62
N SER A 136 14.33 -8.96 5.70
CA SER A 136 14.61 -9.46 4.36
C SER A 136 15.64 -8.59 3.65
N TRP A 137 15.58 -7.27 3.78
CA TRP A 137 16.58 -6.39 3.19
C TRP A 137 17.95 -6.53 3.86
N ALA A 138 18.03 -6.52 5.20
CA ALA A 138 19.29 -6.68 5.91
C ALA A 138 19.99 -8.01 5.58
N ILE A 139 19.24 -9.10 5.46
CA ILE A 139 19.78 -10.42 5.09
C ILE A 139 20.25 -10.41 3.64
N ASN A 140 19.39 -10.00 2.70
CA ASN A 140 19.68 -10.15 1.27
C ASN A 140 20.65 -9.09 0.71
N VAL A 141 20.69 -7.90 1.30
CA VAL A 141 21.49 -6.77 0.81
C VAL A 141 22.73 -6.54 1.66
N LEU A 142 22.59 -6.54 2.99
CA LEU A 142 23.74 -6.35 3.90
C LEU A 142 24.46 -7.66 4.24
N GLY A 143 23.92 -8.82 3.86
CA GLY A 143 24.50 -10.12 4.22
C GLY A 143 24.42 -10.41 5.72
N ALA A 144 23.44 -9.81 6.42
CA ALA A 144 23.33 -9.96 7.86
C ALA A 144 23.08 -11.43 8.25
N LYS A 145 23.85 -11.94 9.20
CA LYS A 145 23.73 -13.30 9.73
C LYS A 145 22.57 -13.39 10.73
N ALA A 146 21.34 -13.35 10.21
CA ALA A 146 20.13 -13.52 10.98
C ALA A 146 19.08 -14.27 10.15
N GLU A 147 18.13 -14.89 10.82
CA GLU A 147 16.90 -15.36 10.18
C GLU A 147 15.81 -14.31 10.32
N ASN A 148 14.87 -14.26 9.36
CA ASN A 148 13.73 -13.37 9.48
C ASN A 148 12.71 -13.94 10.49
N PRO A 149 12.53 -13.31 11.67
CA PRO A 149 11.70 -13.84 12.75
C PRO A 149 10.20 -13.77 12.43
N CYS A 150 9.80 -13.06 11.36
CA CYS A 150 8.43 -12.96 10.91
C CYS A 150 7.99 -14.14 10.03
N LEU A 151 8.92 -14.93 9.48
CA LEU A 151 8.59 -16.04 8.60
C LEU A 151 7.91 -17.18 9.37
N GLY A 152 6.85 -17.74 8.78
CA GLY A 152 6.08 -18.83 9.37
C GLY A 152 5.20 -18.46 10.58
N LEU A 153 5.18 -17.20 11.02
CA LEU A 153 4.33 -16.78 12.14
C LEU A 153 2.83 -16.95 11.83
N ARG A 154 2.15 -17.70 12.71
CA ARG A 154 0.69 -17.85 12.74
C ARG A 154 0.14 -17.06 13.92
N LEU A 155 -0.80 -16.15 13.64
CA LEU A 155 -1.49 -15.34 14.65
C LEU A 155 -2.95 -15.75 14.71
N LYS A 156 -3.49 -15.88 15.93
CA LYS A 156 -4.91 -16.11 16.15
C LYS A 156 -5.56 -14.78 16.50
N PHE A 157 -6.57 -14.40 15.72
CA PHE A 157 -7.41 -13.25 16.02
C PHE A 157 -8.71 -13.75 16.66
N PRO A 158 -9.31 -13.00 17.59
CA PRO A 158 -10.67 -13.28 18.05
C PRO A 158 -11.60 -13.47 16.85
N ARG A 159 -12.49 -14.47 16.91
CA ARG A 159 -13.50 -14.66 15.87
C ARG A 159 -14.34 -13.39 15.81
N GLN A 160 -14.35 -12.75 14.65
CA GLN A 160 -15.33 -11.72 14.36
C GLN A 160 -16.59 -12.45 13.93
N ASN A 161 -17.64 -12.39 14.76
CA ASN A 161 -18.91 -13.09 14.53
C ASN A 161 -19.73 -12.46 13.39
N LYS A 162 -19.30 -11.33 12.82
CA LYS A 162 -19.88 -10.74 11.62
C LYS A 162 -18.78 -10.50 10.60
N LYS A 163 -19.00 -10.95 9.37
CA LYS A 163 -18.26 -10.45 8.20
C LYS A 163 -18.47 -8.94 8.22
N ALA A 164 -17.41 -8.15 8.11
CA ALA A 164 -17.58 -6.70 7.98
C ALA A 164 -18.31 -6.47 6.65
N GLU A 165 -19.63 -6.29 6.72
CA GLU A 165 -20.43 -5.91 5.56
C GLU A 165 -19.89 -4.58 5.06
N SER A 166 -19.69 -4.49 3.74
CA SER A 166 -19.32 -3.23 3.12
C SER A 166 -20.49 -2.28 3.32
N ARG A 167 -20.36 -1.31 4.23
CA ARG A 167 -21.37 -0.27 4.43
C ARG A 167 -21.64 0.42 3.09
N TYR A 168 -22.89 0.39 2.65
CA TYR A 168 -23.42 1.26 1.61
C TYR A 168 -24.41 2.24 2.25
N ILE A 169 -24.69 3.32 1.54
CA ILE A 169 -25.65 4.35 1.98
C ILE A 169 -27.03 3.91 1.51
N THR A 170 -27.94 3.69 2.45
CA THR A 170 -29.33 3.32 2.13
C THR A 170 -30.06 4.47 1.41
N PRO A 171 -31.13 4.20 0.65
CA PRO A 171 -31.95 5.26 0.04
C PRO A 171 -32.40 6.33 1.04
N GLU A 172 -32.80 5.91 2.25
CA GLU A 172 -33.27 6.80 3.32
C GLU A 172 -32.12 7.64 3.91
N GLU A 173 -30.93 7.06 4.09
CA GLU A 173 -29.74 7.81 4.49
C GLU A 173 -29.31 8.78 3.38
N MET A 174 -29.42 8.39 2.11
CA MET A 174 -29.05 9.24 0.98
C MET A 174 -29.96 10.48 0.90
N GLU A 175 -31.25 10.31 1.10
CA GLU A 175 -32.19 11.43 1.09
C GLU A 175 -31.90 12.43 2.23
N LYS A 176 -31.71 11.92 3.45
CA LYS A 176 -31.30 12.74 4.60
C LYS A 176 -29.96 13.44 4.36
N PHE A 177 -29.02 12.73 3.73
CA PHE A 177 -27.72 13.28 3.39
C PHE A 177 -27.85 14.43 2.39
N ARG A 178 -28.64 14.28 1.32
CA ARG A 178 -28.82 15.33 0.31
C ARG A 178 -29.39 16.60 0.89
N GLU A 179 -30.42 16.49 1.72
CA GLU A 179 -31.03 17.64 2.36
C GLU A 179 -30.05 18.36 3.29
N ALA A 180 -29.29 17.61 4.10
CA ALA A 180 -28.30 18.18 5.01
C ALA A 180 -27.06 18.76 4.28
N ALA A 181 -26.71 18.20 3.12
CA ALA A 181 -25.50 18.54 2.37
C ALA A 181 -25.71 19.64 1.32
N LYS A 182 -26.95 20.01 0.98
CA LYS A 182 -27.28 20.86 -0.18
C LYS A 182 -26.55 22.20 -0.26
N ASN A 183 -26.19 22.78 0.89
CA ASN A 183 -25.48 24.06 0.99
C ASN A 183 -23.94 23.90 1.06
N SER A 184 -23.43 22.67 1.04
CA SER A 184 -21.99 22.40 1.03
C SER A 184 -21.41 22.69 -0.35
N LYS A 185 -20.29 23.43 -0.41
CA LYS A 185 -19.47 23.59 -1.63
C LYS A 185 -19.09 22.23 -2.26
N TYR A 186 -18.95 21.19 -1.44
CA TYR A 186 -18.58 19.85 -1.90
C TYR A 186 -19.79 18.95 -2.20
N TYR A 187 -21.02 19.47 -2.18
CA TYR A 187 -22.20 18.69 -2.54
C TYR A 187 -22.10 18.04 -3.94
N PRO A 188 -21.71 18.77 -5.01
CA PRO A 188 -21.55 18.16 -6.33
C PRO A 188 -20.48 17.06 -6.35
N TYR A 189 -19.43 17.18 -5.53
CA TYR A 189 -18.39 16.16 -5.41
C TYR A 189 -18.95 14.84 -4.84
N PHE A 190 -19.80 14.91 -3.81
CA PHE A 190 -20.41 13.71 -3.22
C PHE A 190 -21.37 13.01 -4.18
N GLU A 191 -22.21 13.77 -4.90
CA GLU A 191 -23.08 13.20 -5.93
C GLU A 191 -22.28 12.62 -7.10
N LEU A 192 -21.18 13.28 -7.51
CA LEU A 192 -20.29 12.73 -8.53
C LEU A 192 -19.71 11.38 -8.11
N LEU A 193 -19.19 11.23 -6.87
CA LEU A 193 -18.71 9.94 -6.37
C LEU A 193 -19.80 8.86 -6.37
N ARG A 194 -21.03 9.23 -6.00
CA ARG A 194 -22.19 8.32 -5.97
C ARG A 194 -22.61 7.88 -7.38
N LEU A 195 -22.53 8.76 -8.37
CA LEU A 195 -22.95 8.50 -9.74
C LEU A 195 -21.91 7.76 -10.58
N THR A 196 -20.63 7.87 -10.22
CA THR A 196 -19.51 7.35 -11.01
C THR A 196 -18.75 6.21 -10.35
N GLY A 197 -18.92 6.05 -9.03
CA GLY A 197 -18.17 5.09 -8.24
C GLY A 197 -16.68 5.39 -8.16
N LEU A 198 -16.22 6.61 -8.47
CA LEU A 198 -14.79 6.94 -8.42
C LEU A 198 -14.20 6.76 -7.02
N ARG A 199 -12.89 6.47 -6.96
CA ARG A 199 -12.18 6.63 -5.67
C ARG A 199 -12.16 8.12 -5.32
N PRO A 200 -12.23 8.50 -4.04
CA PRO A 200 -12.19 9.91 -3.66
C PRO A 200 -10.99 10.67 -4.24
N SER A 201 -9.80 10.07 -4.21
CA SER A 201 -8.61 10.68 -4.81
C SER A 201 -8.69 10.83 -6.33
N GLU A 202 -9.41 9.94 -7.03
CA GLU A 202 -9.66 10.05 -8.48
C GLU A 202 -10.62 11.22 -8.76
N GLY A 203 -11.69 11.35 -7.98
CA GLY A 203 -12.63 12.48 -8.10
C GLY A 203 -11.97 13.83 -7.84
N LEU A 204 -11.07 13.91 -6.83
CA LEU A 204 -10.29 15.12 -6.56
C LEU A 204 -9.25 15.43 -7.65
N GLY A 205 -8.87 14.43 -8.45
CA GLY A 205 -7.94 14.58 -9.56
C GLY A 205 -8.59 15.06 -10.86
N LEU A 206 -9.91 15.30 -10.89
CA LEU A 206 -10.61 15.74 -12.09
C LEU A 206 -10.33 17.20 -12.41
N GLN A 207 -10.05 17.46 -13.69
CA GLN A 207 -9.86 18.78 -14.27
C GLN A 207 -10.90 19.01 -15.38
N TRP A 208 -11.19 20.27 -15.70
CA TRP A 208 -12.20 20.60 -16.72
C TRP A 208 -11.91 19.97 -18.09
N GLN A 209 -10.63 19.86 -18.46
CA GLN A 209 -10.18 19.20 -19.68
C GLN A 209 -10.47 17.69 -19.75
N ASP A 210 -10.81 17.05 -18.63
CA ASP A 210 -11.13 15.62 -18.59
C ASP A 210 -12.58 15.32 -18.97
N ILE A 211 -13.43 16.35 -19.07
CA ILE A 211 -14.81 16.24 -19.55
C ILE A 211 -14.74 16.29 -21.08
N THR A 212 -14.96 15.15 -21.73
CA THR A 212 -14.87 15.03 -23.19
C THR A 212 -16.18 14.49 -23.78
N PRO A 213 -16.39 14.61 -25.11
CA PRO A 213 -17.58 14.05 -25.75
C PRO A 213 -17.75 12.54 -25.54
N GLU A 214 -16.65 11.81 -25.34
CA GLU A 214 -16.68 10.36 -25.06
C GLU A 214 -16.99 10.03 -23.60
N GLY A 215 -16.94 11.01 -22.70
CA GLY A 215 -17.24 10.88 -21.28
C GLY A 215 -16.22 11.54 -20.37
N LEU A 216 -16.28 11.20 -19.08
CA LEU A 216 -15.39 11.72 -18.05
C LEU A 216 -14.12 10.86 -17.97
N ARG A 217 -12.97 11.42 -18.37
CA ARG A 217 -11.68 10.71 -18.42
C ARG A 217 -10.98 10.73 -17.07
N ILE A 218 -10.65 9.55 -16.54
CA ILE A 218 -9.93 9.41 -15.26
C ILE A 218 -8.45 9.24 -15.56
N GLN A 219 -7.68 10.32 -15.39
CA GLN A 219 -6.26 10.38 -15.81
C GLN A 219 -5.28 10.51 -14.64
N ARG A 220 -5.74 10.99 -13.48
CA ARG A 220 -4.89 11.31 -12.34
C ARG A 220 -5.64 11.17 -11.03
N ALA A 221 -4.88 11.11 -9.94
CA ALA A 221 -5.42 11.18 -8.59
C ALA A 221 -4.76 12.34 -7.84
N TYR A 222 -5.54 12.98 -6.97
CA TYR A 222 -5.02 13.94 -6.01
C TYR A 222 -4.98 13.30 -4.61
N THR A 223 -3.80 13.33 -3.99
CA THR A 223 -3.56 12.71 -2.69
C THR A 223 -2.96 13.72 -1.70
N ALA A 224 -2.63 13.27 -0.49
CA ALA A 224 -1.91 14.11 0.48
C ALA A 224 -0.52 14.56 -0.03
N ASP A 225 0.03 13.88 -1.04
CA ASP A 225 1.30 14.22 -1.68
C ASP A 225 1.13 15.09 -2.94
N GLY A 226 -0.09 15.57 -3.20
CA GLY A 226 -0.43 16.33 -4.40
C GLY A 226 -0.95 15.47 -5.55
N GLU A 227 -0.87 16.03 -6.76
CA GLU A 227 -1.20 15.36 -8.02
C GLU A 227 -0.26 14.18 -8.29
N GLY A 228 -0.84 13.05 -8.71
CA GLY A 228 -0.05 11.87 -9.04
C GLY A 228 -0.75 10.94 -10.02
N ALA A 229 0.05 10.01 -10.56
CA ALA A 229 -0.43 8.94 -11.42
C ALA A 229 -1.39 8.00 -10.68
N LEU A 230 -2.28 7.37 -11.44
CA LEU A 230 -3.18 6.39 -10.88
C LEU A 230 -2.44 5.11 -10.48
N LYS A 231 -2.85 4.50 -9.37
CA LYS A 231 -2.15 3.38 -8.75
C LYS A 231 -2.05 2.13 -9.62
N THR A 232 -2.99 1.94 -10.54
CA THR A 232 -3.10 0.72 -11.35
C THR A 232 -3.48 1.07 -12.78
N PRO A 233 -3.02 0.30 -13.80
CA PRO A 233 -3.42 0.51 -15.19
C PRO A 233 -4.94 0.57 -15.37
N ASN A 234 -5.70 -0.33 -14.74
CA ASN A 234 -7.17 -0.36 -14.83
C ASN A 234 -7.87 0.86 -14.23
N ALA A 235 -7.16 1.73 -13.51
CA ALA A 235 -7.76 2.96 -12.99
C ALA A 235 -7.90 4.03 -14.09
N TYR A 236 -7.06 3.97 -15.14
CA TYR A 236 -7.20 4.82 -16.33
C TYR A 236 -8.40 4.31 -17.13
N ARG A 237 -9.45 5.13 -17.22
CA ARG A 237 -10.73 4.76 -17.84
C ARG A 237 -11.57 5.99 -18.17
N THR A 238 -12.59 5.80 -19.00
CA THR A 238 -13.61 6.81 -19.27
C THR A 238 -14.94 6.36 -18.68
N ILE A 239 -15.60 7.25 -17.93
CA ILE A 239 -16.92 7.02 -17.35
C ILE A 239 -17.97 7.70 -18.25
N PRO A 240 -19.03 6.99 -18.68
CA PRO A 240 -20.11 7.60 -19.45
C PRO A 240 -20.77 8.75 -18.69
N ILE A 241 -21.00 9.87 -19.37
CA ILE A 241 -21.74 11.01 -18.80
C ILE A 241 -23.24 10.78 -19.02
N THR A 242 -23.93 10.43 -17.92
CA THR A 242 -25.40 10.31 -17.91
C THR A 242 -26.04 11.69 -17.71
N PRO A 243 -27.33 11.90 -18.04
CA PRO A 243 -28.00 13.18 -17.79
C PRO A 243 -27.87 13.67 -16.35
N LYS A 244 -28.05 12.78 -15.37
CA LYS A 244 -27.86 13.11 -13.94
C LYS A 244 -26.43 13.54 -13.59
N LEU A 245 -25.43 12.96 -14.27
CA LEU A 245 -24.04 13.38 -14.08
C LEU A 245 -23.79 14.73 -14.76
N GLN A 246 -24.38 14.96 -15.93
CA GLN A 246 -24.31 16.25 -16.61
C GLN A 246 -24.87 17.37 -15.72
N ASP A 247 -26.05 17.17 -15.12
CA ASP A 247 -26.66 18.13 -14.19
C ASP A 247 -25.71 18.50 -13.03
N VAL A 248 -25.01 17.50 -12.48
CA VAL A 248 -24.01 17.70 -11.42
C VAL A 248 -22.82 18.48 -11.95
N LEU A 249 -22.29 18.15 -13.13
CA LEU A 249 -21.17 18.86 -13.74
C LEU A 249 -21.50 20.32 -14.04
N ASP A 250 -22.69 20.59 -14.56
CA ASP A 250 -23.17 21.93 -14.91
C ASP A 250 -23.41 22.80 -13.67
N SER A 251 -23.69 22.18 -12.52
CA SER A 251 -23.85 22.89 -11.24
C SER A 251 -22.54 23.39 -10.64
N ILE A 252 -21.38 22.93 -11.14
CA ILE A 252 -20.07 23.29 -10.59
C ILE A 252 -19.58 24.59 -11.26
N PRO A 253 -19.30 25.65 -10.49
CA PRO A 253 -18.75 26.87 -11.06
C PRO A 253 -17.31 26.65 -11.54
N VAL A 254 -17.00 27.16 -12.74
CA VAL A 254 -15.65 27.11 -13.31
C VAL A 254 -14.80 28.21 -12.67
N THR A 255 -14.11 27.89 -11.58
CA THR A 255 -13.23 28.85 -10.87
C THR A 255 -11.74 28.58 -11.07
N ASP A 256 -11.37 27.32 -11.29
CA ASP A 256 -9.99 26.85 -11.31
C ASP A 256 -9.81 25.74 -12.36
N LYS A 257 -8.57 25.27 -12.55
CA LYS A 257 -8.27 24.11 -13.43
C LYS A 257 -8.96 22.82 -12.93
N TRP A 258 -9.13 22.71 -11.62
CA TRP A 258 -9.70 21.55 -10.94
C TRP A 258 -11.22 21.69 -10.83
N LEU A 259 -11.96 20.58 -10.89
CA LEU A 259 -13.41 20.60 -10.63
C LEU A 259 -13.71 20.90 -9.16
N PHE A 260 -12.84 20.45 -8.24
CA PHE A 260 -13.08 20.52 -6.80
C PHE A 260 -11.88 21.11 -6.03
N PRO A 261 -11.52 22.38 -6.26
CA PRO A 261 -10.44 23.05 -5.54
C PRO A 261 -10.84 23.29 -4.07
N ALA A 262 -9.85 23.25 -3.17
CA ALA A 262 -10.01 23.84 -1.84
C ALA A 262 -9.80 25.37 -1.92
N GLU A 263 -9.94 26.06 -0.78
CA GLU A 263 -9.69 27.51 -0.70
C GLU A 263 -8.26 27.91 -1.09
N SER A 264 -7.32 26.98 -1.09
CA SER A 264 -5.95 27.19 -1.57
C SER A 264 -5.80 27.13 -3.10
N GLY A 265 -6.88 26.90 -3.86
CA GLY A 265 -6.87 26.65 -5.31
C GLY A 265 -6.49 25.22 -5.71
N GLU A 266 -6.03 24.42 -4.75
CA GLU A 266 -5.61 23.03 -4.95
C GLU A 266 -6.58 22.06 -4.24
N PRO A 267 -6.89 20.87 -4.80
CA PRO A 267 -7.74 19.90 -4.15
C PRO A 267 -7.20 19.46 -2.79
N SER A 268 -8.10 19.16 -1.84
CA SER A 268 -7.70 18.71 -0.51
C SER A 268 -8.64 17.64 0.02
N TYR A 269 -8.10 16.42 0.17
CA TYR A 269 -8.84 15.31 0.77
C TYR A 269 -9.33 15.64 2.18
N ASN A 270 -8.52 16.36 2.96
CA ASN A 270 -8.89 16.77 4.31
C ASN A 270 -10.00 17.82 4.31
N ALA A 271 -9.99 18.78 3.36
CA ALA A 271 -11.05 19.77 3.26
C ALA A 271 -12.40 19.10 2.99
N VAL A 272 -12.46 18.18 2.02
CA VAL A 272 -13.68 17.44 1.71
C VAL A 272 -14.11 16.53 2.86
N ARG A 273 -13.17 15.81 3.50
CA ARG A 273 -13.47 14.96 4.66
C ARG A 273 -14.06 15.78 5.81
N CYS A 274 -13.45 16.93 6.14
CA CYS A 274 -13.95 17.82 7.18
C CYS A 274 -15.32 18.41 6.82
N ALA A 275 -15.56 18.75 5.55
CA ALA A 275 -16.87 19.19 5.09
C ALA A 275 -17.92 18.09 5.26
N LEU A 276 -17.59 16.84 4.91
CA LEU A 276 -18.47 15.68 5.11
C LEU A 276 -18.79 15.45 6.59
N GLU A 277 -17.79 15.55 7.47
CA GLU A 277 -17.95 15.36 8.92
C GLU A 277 -18.77 16.47 9.60
N ARG A 278 -18.89 17.65 8.98
CA ARG A 278 -19.68 18.78 9.47
C ARG A 278 -21.13 18.75 9.03
N ILE A 279 -21.50 17.87 8.10
CA ILE A 279 -22.89 17.71 7.67
C ILE A 279 -23.65 17.03 8.80
N ASP A 280 -24.67 17.71 9.31
CA ASP A 280 -25.55 17.18 10.36
C ASP A 280 -26.54 16.17 9.76
N GLY A 281 -26.06 14.94 9.59
CA GLY A 281 -26.78 13.89 8.89
C GLY A 281 -26.25 12.49 9.22
N PRO A 282 -26.59 11.47 8.41
CA PRO A 282 -26.11 10.12 8.63
C PRO A 282 -24.58 10.07 8.58
N LYS A 283 -23.99 9.24 9.44
CA LYS A 283 -22.52 9.07 9.50
C LYS A 283 -22.01 8.35 8.26
N ILE A 284 -21.53 9.12 7.28
CA ILE A 284 -21.06 8.62 5.98
C ILE A 284 -19.56 8.90 5.85
N ARG A 285 -18.83 7.96 5.25
CA ARG A 285 -17.43 8.14 4.83
C ARG A 285 -17.37 8.30 3.32
N LEU A 286 -16.32 8.95 2.83
CA LEU A 286 -16.12 9.16 1.39
C LEU A 286 -16.16 7.89 0.54
N TYR A 287 -15.64 6.77 1.05
CA TYR A 287 -15.68 5.49 0.34
C TYR A 287 -17.07 4.84 0.31
N ASP A 288 -17.97 5.22 1.22
CA ASP A 288 -19.32 4.66 1.27
C ASP A 288 -20.12 5.07 0.02
N PHE A 289 -19.87 6.25 -0.60
CA PHE A 289 -20.47 6.62 -1.90
C PHE A 289 -20.10 5.65 -3.02
N ARG A 290 -18.82 5.27 -3.09
CA ARG A 290 -18.33 4.29 -4.06
C ARG A 290 -18.89 2.89 -3.80
N HIS A 291 -18.98 2.48 -2.54
CA HIS A 291 -19.64 1.21 -2.18
C HIS A 291 -21.12 1.23 -2.55
N THR A 292 -21.79 2.37 -2.36
CA THR A 292 -23.19 2.56 -2.77
C THR A 292 -23.35 2.42 -4.28
N PHE A 293 -22.50 3.10 -5.08
CA PHE A 293 -22.50 2.91 -6.54
C PHE A 293 -22.35 1.43 -6.90
N ALA A 294 -21.35 0.75 -6.34
CA ALA A 294 -21.07 -0.64 -6.66
C ALA A 294 -22.24 -1.57 -6.31
N SER A 295 -22.80 -1.44 -5.10
CA SER A 295 -23.94 -2.25 -4.65
C SER A 295 -25.21 -1.98 -5.45
N THR A 296 -25.48 -0.72 -5.82
CA THR A 296 -26.66 -0.37 -6.63
C THR A 296 -26.53 -0.83 -8.07
N VAL A 297 -25.33 -0.77 -8.65
CA VAL A 297 -25.12 -1.06 -10.09
C VAL A 297 -24.81 -2.54 -10.35
N ALA A 298 -24.24 -3.26 -9.38
CA ALA A 298 -23.86 -4.67 -9.55
C ALA A 298 -24.98 -5.59 -10.09
N PRO A 299 -26.23 -5.51 -9.61
CA PRO A 299 -27.32 -6.36 -10.13
C PRO A 299 -27.65 -6.11 -11.60
N HIS A 300 -27.26 -4.97 -12.16
CA HIS A 300 -27.65 -4.52 -13.50
C HIS A 300 -26.53 -4.64 -14.54
N LEU A 301 -25.31 -4.98 -14.13
CA LEU A 301 -24.17 -5.06 -15.03
C LEU A 301 -23.45 -6.41 -14.91
N PRO A 302 -22.89 -6.93 -16.01
CA PRO A 302 -21.93 -8.02 -15.93
C PRO A 302 -20.75 -7.66 -15.02
N PRO A 303 -20.20 -8.60 -14.24
CA PRO A 303 -19.07 -8.35 -13.32
C PRO A 303 -17.87 -7.68 -13.99
N LYS A 304 -17.61 -7.99 -15.25
CA LYS A 304 -16.50 -7.40 -16.00
C LYS A 304 -16.74 -5.93 -16.33
N SER A 305 -17.96 -5.55 -16.69
CA SER A 305 -18.34 -4.17 -16.96
C SER A 305 -18.24 -3.32 -15.68
N LEU A 306 -18.75 -3.83 -14.55
CA LEU A 306 -18.59 -3.15 -13.27
C LEU A 306 -17.11 -3.07 -12.85
N GLN A 307 -16.31 -4.12 -13.07
CA GLN A 307 -14.87 -4.10 -12.79
C GLN A 307 -14.17 -2.95 -13.53
N THR A 308 -14.50 -2.76 -14.80
CA THR A 308 -13.98 -1.68 -15.64
C THR A 308 -14.38 -0.32 -15.09
N LEU A 309 -15.68 -0.07 -14.86
CA LEU A 309 -16.18 1.21 -14.31
C LEU A 309 -15.58 1.53 -12.93
N MET A 310 -15.39 0.51 -12.10
CA MET A 310 -14.78 0.66 -10.78
C MET A 310 -13.25 0.81 -10.85
N GLY A 311 -12.59 0.40 -11.93
CA GLY A 311 -11.13 0.37 -12.01
C GLY A 311 -10.48 -0.59 -11.00
N HIS A 312 -11.11 -1.76 -10.78
CA HIS A 312 -10.54 -2.80 -9.93
C HIS A 312 -9.48 -3.62 -10.70
N GLY A 313 -8.27 -3.73 -10.12
CA GLY A 313 -7.20 -4.57 -10.67
C GLY A 313 -7.52 -6.07 -10.59
N ASP A 314 -8.25 -6.48 -9.55
CA ASP A 314 -8.66 -7.85 -9.31
C ASP A 314 -10.19 -7.97 -9.33
N ILE A 315 -10.72 -8.90 -10.12
CA ILE A 315 -12.15 -9.14 -10.28
C ILE A 315 -12.79 -9.65 -8.98
N ASN A 316 -12.05 -10.34 -8.11
CA ASN A 316 -12.55 -10.81 -6.82
C ASN A 316 -13.02 -9.65 -5.93
N VAL A 317 -12.41 -8.47 -6.08
CA VAL A 317 -12.86 -7.26 -5.37
C VAL A 317 -14.25 -6.85 -5.83
N THR A 318 -14.53 -6.94 -7.13
CA THR A 318 -15.83 -6.65 -7.73
C THR A 318 -16.88 -7.70 -7.37
N LEU A 319 -16.51 -8.98 -7.36
CA LEU A 319 -17.42 -10.07 -7.03
C LEU A 319 -17.97 -9.98 -5.60
N ASN A 320 -17.28 -9.28 -4.70
CA ASN A 320 -17.82 -9.01 -3.36
C ASN A 320 -19.12 -8.19 -3.33
N TYR A 321 -19.47 -7.50 -4.42
CA TYR A 321 -20.73 -6.75 -4.54
C TYR A 321 -21.87 -7.56 -5.17
N TYR A 322 -21.55 -8.73 -5.73
CA TYR A 322 -22.55 -9.70 -6.20
C TYR A 322 -22.90 -10.57 -4.99
N VAL A 323 -23.70 -10.00 -4.09
CA VAL A 323 -24.14 -10.68 -2.89
C VAL A 323 -25.52 -11.23 -3.18
N GLU A 324 -25.55 -12.54 -3.43
CA GLU A 324 -26.74 -13.39 -3.58
C GLU A 324 -27.39 -13.43 -4.96
N ILE A 325 -27.55 -14.66 -5.47
CA ILE A 325 -28.44 -14.97 -6.58
C ILE A 325 -29.86 -14.82 -6.04
N THR A 326 -30.64 -13.95 -6.65
CA THR A 326 -32.05 -13.77 -6.29
C THR A 326 -32.91 -14.88 -6.94
N PRO A 327 -34.11 -15.16 -6.42
CA PRO A 327 -35.06 -16.03 -7.13
C PRO A 327 -35.33 -15.59 -8.57
N ALA A 328 -35.37 -14.27 -8.83
CA ALA A 328 -35.52 -13.73 -10.18
C ALA A 328 -34.33 -14.06 -11.11
N ASP A 329 -33.12 -14.16 -10.55
CA ASP A 329 -31.94 -14.60 -11.33
C ASP A 329 -32.06 -16.09 -11.70
N TYR A 330 -32.69 -16.91 -10.86
CA TYR A 330 -33.00 -18.31 -11.17
C TYR A 330 -34.06 -18.44 -12.25
N ASP A 331 -35.15 -17.68 -12.16
CA ASP A 331 -36.23 -17.69 -13.15
C ASP A 331 -35.69 -17.28 -14.53
N LYS A 332 -34.89 -16.20 -14.57
CA LYS A 332 -34.20 -15.77 -15.79
C LYS A 332 -33.22 -16.82 -16.33
N ALA A 333 -32.51 -17.52 -15.44
CA ALA A 333 -31.64 -18.61 -15.85
C ALA A 333 -32.43 -19.78 -16.45
N GLN A 334 -33.60 -20.10 -15.89
CA GLN A 334 -34.48 -21.14 -16.43
C GLN A 334 -35.01 -20.78 -17.83
N GLU A 335 -35.47 -19.54 -18.03
CA GLU A 335 -35.92 -19.07 -19.35
C GLU A 335 -34.80 -19.20 -20.40
N ILE A 336 -33.60 -18.72 -20.09
CA ILE A 336 -32.46 -18.81 -21.02
C ILE A 336 -32.09 -20.26 -21.30
N LEU A 337 -32.09 -21.13 -20.29
CA LEU A 337 -31.79 -22.54 -20.48
C LEU A 337 -32.84 -23.23 -21.35
N ALA A 338 -34.13 -22.87 -21.21
CA ALA A 338 -35.21 -23.41 -22.02
C ALA A 338 -35.19 -22.92 -23.48
N ASP A 339 -34.67 -21.71 -23.72
CA ASP A 339 -34.55 -21.14 -25.07
C ASP A 339 -33.30 -21.64 -25.82
N VAL A 340 -32.23 -21.98 -25.10
CA VAL A 340 -30.90 -22.28 -25.69
C VAL A 340 -30.61 -23.78 -25.79
N LEU A 341 -31.17 -24.60 -24.89
CA LEU A 341 -31.02 -26.06 -24.88
C LEU A 341 -32.33 -26.72 -25.33
#